data_AF-A0A8T6C1J6-F1
#
_entry.id   AF-A0A8T6C1J6-F1
#
_cell.length_a   1.000
_cell.length_b   1.000
_cell.length_c   1.000
_cell.angle_alpha   90.00
_cell.angle_beta   90.00
_cell.angle_gamma   90.00
#
_symmetry.space_group_name_H-M   'P 1'
#
loop_
_entity.id
_entity.type
_entity.pdbx_description
1 polymer ?
#
loop_
_entity_poly.entity_id
_entity_poly.type
_entity_poly.pdbx_seq_one_letter_code
_entity_poly.pdbx_strand_id
1 'polypeptide(L)'
;VFQPLVPPDWKMNLRDGELYAQVAFSAAPEQGFRAGGHGVLKGGSAWMPDNQVNGVDFVLPFRFADGAWHLGTRGPVTLRIAEVINLVTAKNITADLQGRYPWTEEEPLLLTDVSVDVLGGNVLMKQLRMPQHDPALLRLNNLSSSELVSAVNPKQFAMSGAFSGALPLWLNNEKWIVKDGWLANSGPMTLRLDKDTADAVVKDNMTAGSAINWLRYMEISRSSTKINLDNLGLLTMQANITGTSRVDGKSGTVNLNY
;
A
#
# COMPACT_ATOMS: atom_id res chain seq x y z
N VAL A 1 -28.52 -16.95 25.14
CA VAL A 1 -27.07 -17.07 24.87
C VAL A 1 -26.71 -15.90 23.97
N PHE A 2 -25.81 -15.01 24.37
CA PHE A 2 -25.31 -13.96 23.49
C PHE A 2 -24.55 -14.62 22.35
N GLN A 3 -25.03 -14.48 21.12
CA GLN A 3 -24.32 -14.95 19.95
C GLN A 3 -23.15 -13.99 19.70
N PRO A 4 -21.90 -14.48 19.56
CA PRO A 4 -20.78 -13.63 19.21
C PRO A 4 -21.09 -12.91 17.88
N LEU A 5 -20.85 -11.60 17.82
CA LEU A 5 -20.94 -10.84 16.57
C LEU A 5 -19.91 -11.29 15.53
N VAL A 6 -18.85 -11.98 15.99
CA VAL A 6 -17.81 -12.55 15.14
C VAL A 6 -18.07 -14.05 14.96
N PRO A 7 -18.29 -14.53 13.72
CA PRO A 7 -18.41 -15.95 13.44
C PRO A 7 -17.17 -16.72 13.93
N PRO A 8 -17.32 -17.89 14.59
CA PRO A 8 -16.18 -18.67 15.08
C PRO A 8 -15.17 -19.05 13.99
N ASP A 9 -15.66 -19.26 12.77
CA ASP A 9 -14.87 -19.70 11.62
C ASP A 9 -13.87 -18.64 11.12
N TRP A 10 -14.03 -17.39 11.55
CA TRP A 10 -13.15 -16.28 11.12
C TRP A 10 -11.79 -16.30 11.81
N LYS A 11 -11.55 -17.19 12.79
CA LYS A 11 -10.29 -17.31 13.54
C LYS A 11 -9.77 -15.96 14.05
N MET A 12 -10.69 -15.06 14.40
CA MET A 12 -10.38 -13.71 14.84
C MET A 12 -10.64 -13.58 16.34
N ASN A 13 -9.60 -13.25 17.09
CA ASN A 13 -9.69 -12.98 18.52
C ASN A 13 -9.74 -11.46 18.73
N LEU A 14 -10.90 -10.96 19.17
CA LEU A 14 -11.02 -9.59 19.66
C LEU A 14 -10.30 -9.48 21.00
N ARG A 15 -9.40 -8.50 21.13
CA ARG A 15 -8.56 -8.32 22.31
C ARG A 15 -9.00 -7.14 23.15
N ASP A 16 -9.18 -5.99 22.51
CA ASP A 16 -9.48 -4.72 23.16
C ASP A 16 -10.48 -3.91 22.34
N GLY A 17 -11.06 -2.90 22.97
CA GLY A 17 -11.85 -1.86 22.31
C GLY A 17 -13.16 -1.54 23.02
N GLU A 18 -13.58 -0.29 22.89
CA GLU A 18 -14.89 0.19 23.34
C GLU A 18 -15.76 0.51 22.13
N LEU A 19 -16.97 -0.04 22.09
CA LEU A 19 -17.95 0.19 21.03
C LEU A 19 -19.16 0.96 21.57
N TYR A 20 -19.44 2.11 20.96
CA TYR A 20 -20.62 2.91 21.21
C TYR A 20 -21.41 3.12 19.93
N ALA A 21 -22.72 2.94 19.96
CA ALA A 21 -23.57 3.19 18.80
C ALA A 21 -24.88 3.85 19.21
N GLN A 22 -25.30 4.83 18.43
CA GLN A 22 -26.63 5.44 18.51
C GLN A 22 -27.26 5.38 17.14
N VAL A 23 -28.46 4.80 17.06
CA VAL A 23 -29.20 4.65 15.81
C VAL A 23 -30.65 5.05 16.06
N ALA A 24 -31.17 5.89 15.17
CA ALA A 24 -32.59 6.20 15.07
C ALA A 24 -33.09 5.73 13.71
N PHE A 25 -34.32 5.21 13.67
CA PHE A 25 -34.95 4.78 12.42
C PHE A 25 -36.44 5.12 12.41
N SER A 26 -37.01 5.15 11.21
CA SER A 26 -38.43 5.38 10.97
C SER A 26 -38.84 4.64 9.70
N ALA A 27 -40.03 4.06 9.70
CA ALA A 27 -40.62 3.41 8.54
C ALA A 27 -42.07 3.87 8.38
N ALA A 28 -42.41 4.43 7.22
CA ALA A 28 -43.78 4.83 6.89
C ALA A 28 -44.10 4.59 5.40
N PRO A 29 -45.36 4.33 5.02
CA PRO A 29 -45.73 3.95 3.65
C PRO A 29 -45.23 4.90 2.55
N GLU A 30 -45.29 6.22 2.76
CA GLU A 30 -44.81 7.21 1.79
C GLU A 30 -43.32 7.53 1.92
N GLN A 31 -42.76 7.34 3.12
CA GLN A 31 -41.37 7.70 3.45
C GLN A 31 -40.38 6.57 3.14
N GLY A 32 -40.85 5.34 3.08
CA GLY A 32 -40.00 4.15 3.11
C GLY A 32 -39.27 4.00 4.45
N PHE A 33 -38.19 3.21 4.43
CA PHE A 33 -37.31 3.03 5.58
C PHE A 33 -36.22 4.11 5.58
N ARG A 34 -36.08 4.81 6.70
CA ARG A 34 -34.96 5.72 6.96
C ARG A 34 -34.28 5.35 8.26
N ALA A 35 -32.96 5.42 8.27
CA ALA A 35 -32.16 5.27 9.47
C ALA A 35 -31.06 6.32 9.50
N GLY A 36 -30.57 6.64 10.67
CA GLY A 36 -29.43 7.51 10.84
C GLY A 36 -28.79 7.28 12.19
N GLY A 37 -27.49 7.49 12.25
CA GLY A 37 -26.79 7.16 13.46
C GLY A 37 -25.32 7.51 13.44
N HIS A 38 -24.69 7.12 14.53
CA HIS A 38 -23.30 7.34 14.82
C HIS A 38 -22.76 6.12 15.55
N GLY A 39 -21.80 5.42 14.92
CA GLY A 39 -21.04 4.35 15.54
C GLY A 39 -19.62 4.81 15.84
N VAL A 40 -19.08 4.42 16.99
CA VAL A 40 -17.70 4.72 17.41
C VAL A 40 -17.07 3.46 17.99
N LEU A 41 -15.95 3.05 17.43
CA LEU A 41 -15.01 2.11 18.03
C LEU A 41 -13.78 2.89 18.47
N LYS A 42 -13.31 2.67 19.70
CA LYS A 42 -12.05 3.21 20.20
C LYS A 42 -11.10 2.12 20.66
N GLY A 43 -9.84 2.20 20.27
CA GLY A 43 -8.78 1.30 20.71
C GLY A 43 -9.03 -0.18 20.37
N GLY A 44 -9.76 -0.46 19.28
CA GLY A 44 -10.08 -1.81 18.87
C GLY A 44 -8.83 -2.61 18.50
N SER A 45 -8.75 -3.86 18.96
CA SER A 45 -7.63 -4.76 18.61
C SER A 45 -8.15 -6.15 18.25
N ALA A 46 -7.64 -6.71 17.15
CA ALA A 46 -8.04 -8.02 16.64
C ALA A 46 -6.84 -8.81 16.12
N TRP A 47 -6.76 -10.08 16.52
CA TRP A 47 -5.70 -11.00 16.09
C TRP A 47 -6.28 -12.11 15.23
N MET A 48 -5.67 -12.30 14.08
CA MET A 48 -5.89 -13.40 13.13
C MET A 48 -4.64 -14.29 13.12
N PRO A 49 -4.68 -15.50 12.51
CA PRO A 49 -3.54 -16.44 12.55
C PRO A 49 -2.20 -15.82 12.12
N ASP A 50 -2.24 -14.99 11.07
CA ASP A 50 -1.03 -14.42 10.45
C ASP A 50 -0.96 -12.89 10.59
N ASN A 51 -1.94 -12.26 11.24
CA ASN A 51 -2.09 -10.80 11.24
C ASN A 51 -2.57 -10.27 12.59
N GLN A 52 -2.09 -9.10 12.98
CA GLN A 52 -2.62 -8.35 14.11
C GLN A 52 -3.00 -6.95 13.65
N VAL A 53 -4.14 -6.47 14.13
CA VAL A 53 -4.59 -5.09 13.95
C VAL A 53 -4.80 -4.52 15.33
N ASN A 54 -4.11 -3.42 15.65
CA ASN A 54 -4.05 -2.85 16.99
C ASN A 54 -4.40 -1.36 16.95
N GLY A 55 -5.13 -0.90 17.97
CA GLY A 55 -5.45 0.52 18.15
C GLY A 55 -6.32 1.09 17.03
N VAL A 56 -7.40 0.39 16.68
CA VAL A 56 -8.39 0.83 15.70
C VAL A 56 -9.35 1.82 16.36
N ASP A 57 -9.31 3.05 15.86
CA ASP A 57 -10.36 4.05 16.10
C ASP A 57 -11.18 4.20 14.81
N PHE A 58 -12.49 4.02 14.93
CA PHE A 58 -13.41 4.12 13.80
C PHE A 58 -14.65 4.92 14.18
N VAL A 59 -15.03 5.88 13.33
CA VAL A 59 -16.19 6.73 13.55
C VAL A 59 -17.06 6.70 12.30
N LEU A 60 -18.31 6.28 12.45
CA LEU A 60 -19.28 6.07 11.36
C LEU A 60 -20.53 6.93 11.58
N PRO A 61 -20.53 8.20 11.17
CA PRO A 61 -21.75 8.97 10.97
C PRO A 61 -22.41 8.56 9.66
N PHE A 62 -23.66 8.09 9.72
CA PHE A 62 -24.38 7.66 8.53
C PHE A 62 -25.84 8.11 8.54
N ARG A 63 -26.41 8.19 7.34
CA ARG A 63 -27.85 8.26 7.11
C ARG A 63 -28.20 7.30 5.99
N PHE A 64 -29.22 6.49 6.19
CA PHE A 64 -29.84 5.68 5.15
C PHE A 64 -31.20 6.27 4.80
N ALA A 65 -31.42 6.57 3.52
CA ALA A 65 -32.70 7.00 2.99
C ALA A 65 -32.78 6.66 1.50
N ASP A 66 -34.00 6.43 1.00
CA ASP A 66 -34.26 6.26 -0.43
C ASP A 66 -33.37 5.18 -1.09
N GLY A 67 -33.12 4.10 -0.34
CA GLY A 67 -32.32 2.96 -0.79
C GLY A 67 -30.79 3.18 -0.76
N ALA A 68 -30.28 4.29 -0.23
CA ALA A 68 -28.86 4.60 -0.23
C ALA A 68 -28.32 5.08 1.11
N TRP A 69 -27.03 4.82 1.30
CA TRP A 69 -26.24 5.28 2.44
C TRP A 69 -25.58 6.60 2.09
N HIS A 70 -25.79 7.61 2.92
CA HIS A 70 -25.01 8.83 2.97
C HIS A 70 -24.04 8.72 4.13
N LEU A 71 -22.78 8.54 3.79
CA LEU A 71 -21.66 8.39 4.69
C LEU A 71 -21.03 9.77 4.89
N GLY A 72 -20.72 10.10 6.13
CA GLY A 72 -20.01 11.33 6.42
C GLY A 72 -20.88 12.61 6.44
N THR A 73 -22.16 12.49 6.81
CA THR A 73 -23.14 13.60 6.78
C THR A 73 -22.86 14.75 7.76
N ARG A 74 -22.08 14.50 8.82
CA ARG A 74 -21.72 15.48 9.87
C ARG A 74 -20.20 15.55 10.09
N GLY A 75 -19.43 15.27 9.04
CA GLY A 75 -18.00 14.98 9.08
C GLY A 75 -17.74 13.57 8.55
N PRO A 76 -16.55 13.28 8.00
CA PRO A 76 -16.29 12.01 7.32
C PRO A 76 -16.44 10.80 8.24
N VAL A 77 -16.65 9.63 7.63
CA VAL A 77 -16.37 8.36 8.29
C VAL A 77 -14.86 8.25 8.43
N THR A 78 -14.34 8.22 9.66
CA THR A 78 -12.90 8.22 9.92
C THR A 78 -12.44 6.83 10.34
N LEU A 79 -11.36 6.34 9.73
CA LEU A 79 -10.62 5.17 10.16
C LEU A 79 -9.20 5.58 10.54
N ARG A 80 -8.79 5.24 11.75
CA ARG A 80 -7.42 5.42 12.23
C ARG A 80 -6.97 4.09 12.83
N ILE A 81 -5.80 3.59 12.43
CA ILE A 81 -5.25 2.34 12.95
C ILE A 81 -3.81 2.61 13.38
N ALA A 82 -3.51 2.35 14.65
CA ALA A 82 -2.18 2.56 15.18
C ALA A 82 -1.15 1.63 14.50
N GLU A 83 -1.48 0.35 14.38
CA GLU A 83 -0.56 -0.65 13.84
C GLU A 83 -1.28 -1.84 13.21
N VAL A 84 -0.77 -2.29 12.06
CA VAL A 84 -1.09 -3.57 11.44
C VAL A 84 0.21 -4.35 11.29
N ILE A 85 0.28 -5.52 11.95
CA ILE A 85 1.42 -6.42 11.90
C ILE A 85 1.07 -7.57 10.93
N ASN A 86 1.88 -7.67 9.87
CA ASN A 86 1.92 -8.77 8.90
C ASN A 86 3.38 -8.91 8.42
N LEU A 87 3.63 -9.44 7.23
CA LEU A 87 4.94 -9.53 6.58
C LEU A 87 5.69 -8.20 6.57
N VAL A 88 4.96 -7.10 6.40
CA VAL A 88 5.45 -5.74 6.58
C VAL A 88 4.55 -5.05 7.61
N THR A 89 5.15 -4.46 8.63
CA THR A 89 4.40 -3.68 9.63
C THR A 89 4.01 -2.32 9.05
N ALA A 90 2.72 -2.00 9.12
CA ALA A 90 2.17 -0.71 8.76
C ALA A 90 1.71 0.03 10.01
N LYS A 91 1.97 1.34 10.09
CA LYS A 91 1.68 2.18 11.25
C LYS A 91 0.95 3.44 10.84
N ASN A 92 0.29 4.06 11.81
CA ASN A 92 -0.36 5.37 11.67
C ASN A 92 -1.27 5.44 10.42
N ILE A 93 -2.06 4.38 10.20
CA ILE A 93 -2.94 4.29 9.05
C ILE A 93 -4.10 5.26 9.26
N THR A 94 -4.39 6.04 8.23
CA THR A 94 -5.46 7.02 8.20
C THR A 94 -6.28 6.82 6.93
N ALA A 95 -7.59 7.03 7.02
CA ALA A 95 -8.49 7.08 5.89
C ALA A 95 -9.81 7.75 6.27
N ASP A 96 -10.31 8.63 5.41
CA ASP A 96 -11.58 9.34 5.56
C ASP A 96 -12.50 9.08 4.38
N LEU A 97 -13.72 8.63 4.65
CA LEU A 97 -14.72 8.27 3.64
C LEU A 97 -15.95 9.18 3.75
N GLN A 98 -16.40 9.75 2.63
CA GLN A 98 -17.59 10.61 2.58
C GLN A 98 -18.32 10.45 1.25
N GLY A 99 -19.65 10.50 1.27
CA GLY A 99 -20.47 10.49 0.06
C GLY A 99 -21.55 9.43 0.08
N ARG A 100 -22.04 9.05 -1.11
CA ARG A 100 -23.17 8.12 -1.24
C ARG A 100 -22.71 6.70 -1.59
N TYR A 101 -23.37 5.69 -1.02
CA TYR A 101 -23.26 4.30 -1.45
C TYR A 101 -24.64 3.67 -1.68
N PRO A 102 -24.91 3.09 -2.87
CA PRO A 102 -24.07 3.11 -4.07
C PRO A 102 -23.88 4.54 -4.61
N TRP A 103 -22.66 4.84 -5.09
CA TRP A 103 -22.30 6.17 -5.61
C TRP A 103 -22.93 6.45 -6.98
N THR A 104 -23.11 7.73 -7.31
CA THR A 104 -23.50 8.21 -8.65
C THR A 104 -22.57 9.32 -9.11
N GLU A 105 -22.75 9.82 -10.33
CA GLU A 105 -21.96 10.98 -10.79
C GLU A 105 -22.29 12.25 -10.01
N GLU A 106 -23.56 12.47 -9.67
CA GLU A 106 -24.01 13.64 -8.90
C GLU A 106 -23.65 13.51 -7.41
N GLU A 107 -23.67 12.29 -6.87
CA GLU A 107 -23.38 11.99 -5.48
C GLU A 107 -22.20 11.00 -5.38
N PRO A 108 -20.95 11.47 -5.56
CA PRO A 108 -19.80 10.60 -5.55
C PRO A 108 -19.45 10.09 -4.15
N LEU A 109 -18.72 8.98 -4.10
CA LEU A 109 -18.04 8.50 -2.90
C LEU A 109 -16.57 8.90 -2.96
N LEU A 110 -16.08 9.55 -1.90
CA LEU A 110 -14.74 10.08 -1.77
C LEU A 110 -14.00 9.38 -0.64
N LEU A 111 -12.81 8.89 -0.93
CA LEU A 111 -11.83 8.42 0.03
C LEU A 111 -10.65 9.38 0.03
N THR A 112 -10.35 9.98 1.18
CA THR A 112 -9.37 11.05 1.38
C THR A 112 -8.53 10.78 2.62
N ASP A 113 -7.52 11.61 2.88
CA ASP A 113 -6.63 11.49 4.05
C ASP A 113 -6.08 10.06 4.21
N VAL A 114 -5.70 9.44 3.08
CA VAL A 114 -5.11 8.10 3.12
C VAL A 114 -3.62 8.25 3.28
N SER A 115 -3.10 7.85 4.43
CA SER A 115 -1.68 7.82 4.74
C SER A 115 -1.36 6.57 5.56
N VAL A 116 -0.20 5.99 5.31
CA VAL A 116 0.34 4.86 6.05
C VAL A 116 1.86 4.96 6.13
N ASP A 117 2.40 4.76 7.33
CA ASP A 117 3.83 4.62 7.54
C ASP A 117 4.23 3.15 7.39
N VAL A 118 5.12 2.88 6.45
CA VAL A 118 5.46 1.51 6.04
C VAL A 118 6.85 1.50 5.40
N LEU A 119 7.58 0.40 5.56
CA LEU A 119 8.94 0.24 4.99
C LEU A 119 9.86 1.42 5.36
N GLY A 120 9.82 1.91 6.61
CA GLY A 120 10.62 3.04 7.07
C GLY A 120 10.30 4.40 6.44
N GLY A 121 9.29 4.49 5.57
CA GLY A 121 8.84 5.72 4.91
C GLY A 121 7.32 5.87 5.01
N ASN A 122 6.75 6.59 4.04
CA ASN A 122 5.32 6.93 4.05
C ASN A 122 4.69 6.74 2.65
N VAL A 123 3.48 6.20 2.61
CA VAL A 123 2.65 6.13 1.41
C VAL A 123 1.39 6.95 1.64
N LEU A 124 1.07 7.84 0.69
CA LEU A 124 -0.09 8.72 0.79
C LEU A 124 -0.92 8.72 -0.50
N MET A 125 -2.23 8.92 -0.37
CA MET A 125 -3.15 9.19 -1.47
C MET A 125 -4.06 10.34 -1.06
N LYS A 126 -4.03 11.41 -1.85
CA LYS A 126 -4.83 12.61 -1.54
C LYS A 126 -6.33 12.35 -1.63
N GLN A 127 -6.74 11.70 -2.72
CA GLN A 127 -8.14 11.43 -3.00
C GLN A 127 -8.30 10.28 -3.97
N LEU A 128 -9.31 9.46 -3.72
CA LEU A 128 -9.95 8.54 -4.66
C LEU A 128 -11.43 8.93 -4.72
N ARG A 129 -11.97 9.12 -5.93
CA ARG A 129 -13.38 9.43 -6.19
C ARG A 129 -14.02 8.27 -6.95
N MET A 130 -15.24 7.91 -6.57
CA MET A 130 -16.12 6.98 -7.29
C MET A 130 -17.40 7.70 -7.73
N PRO A 131 -17.88 7.55 -8.99
CA PRO A 131 -17.22 6.88 -10.10
C PRO A 131 -15.85 7.48 -10.42
N GLN A 132 -14.92 6.62 -10.86
CA GLN A 132 -13.55 7.00 -11.13
C GLN A 132 -13.42 7.53 -12.57
N HIS A 133 -12.96 8.77 -12.71
CA HIS A 133 -12.59 9.37 -14.01
C HIS A 133 -11.08 9.50 -14.18
N ASP A 134 -10.38 9.71 -13.06
CA ASP A 134 -8.94 9.91 -12.99
C ASP A 134 -8.31 8.86 -12.06
N PRO A 135 -7.04 8.48 -12.28
CA PRO A 135 -6.37 7.56 -11.40
C PRO A 135 -6.16 8.20 -10.02
N ALA A 136 -6.36 7.41 -8.97
CA ALA A 136 -6.00 7.83 -7.63
C ALA A 136 -4.48 7.71 -7.47
N LEU A 137 -3.78 8.82 -7.24
CA LEU A 137 -2.32 8.82 -7.21
C LEU A 137 -1.80 8.45 -5.82
N LEU A 138 -1.23 7.24 -5.67
CA LEU A 138 -0.39 6.91 -4.51
C LEU A 138 0.98 7.56 -4.69
N ARG A 139 1.45 8.29 -3.68
CA ARG A 139 2.82 8.79 -3.60
C ARG A 139 3.57 7.98 -2.55
N LEU A 140 4.73 7.51 -2.93
CA LEU A 140 5.62 6.71 -2.10
C LEU A 140 6.79 7.61 -1.74
N ASN A 141 7.00 7.84 -0.45
CA ASN A 141 7.98 8.79 0.06
C ASN A 141 9.01 8.05 0.90
N ASN A 142 10.25 8.01 0.39
CA ASN A 142 11.43 7.56 1.11
C ASN A 142 11.30 6.16 1.73
N LEU A 143 10.75 5.21 0.97
CA LEU A 143 10.63 3.81 1.38
C LEU A 143 12.00 3.13 1.38
N SER A 144 12.24 2.30 2.39
CA SER A 144 13.49 1.55 2.60
C SER A 144 13.53 0.31 1.71
N SER A 145 14.51 0.27 0.81
CA SER A 145 14.76 -0.95 0.03
C SER A 145 15.24 -2.10 0.89
N SER A 146 15.92 -1.83 2.01
CA SER A 146 16.39 -2.88 2.92
C SER A 146 15.22 -3.56 3.61
N GLU A 147 14.24 -2.80 4.09
CA GLU A 147 13.04 -3.39 4.69
C GLU A 147 12.24 -4.18 3.66
N LEU A 148 12.13 -3.66 2.42
CA LEU A 148 11.44 -4.37 1.33
C LEU A 148 12.14 -5.70 1.00
N VAL A 149 13.46 -5.68 0.82
CA VAL A 149 14.24 -6.89 0.53
C VAL A 149 14.19 -7.87 1.69
N SER A 150 14.24 -7.41 2.94
CA SER A 150 14.08 -8.28 4.11
C SER A 150 12.69 -8.94 4.18
N ALA A 151 11.63 -8.20 3.82
CA ALA A 151 10.28 -8.72 3.81
C ALA A 151 10.06 -9.78 2.71
N VAL A 152 10.59 -9.57 1.51
CA VAL A 152 10.51 -10.54 0.39
C VAL A 152 11.52 -11.68 0.56
N ASN A 153 12.62 -11.42 1.26
CA ASN A 153 13.72 -12.33 1.53
C ASN A 153 14.28 -13.07 0.28
N PRO A 154 14.68 -12.34 -0.79
CA PRO A 154 15.35 -12.96 -1.91
C PRO A 154 16.75 -13.44 -1.48
N LYS A 155 17.14 -14.64 -1.90
CA LYS A 155 18.46 -15.20 -1.57
C LYS A 155 19.60 -14.61 -2.43
N GLN A 156 19.26 -13.98 -3.54
CA GLN A 156 20.20 -13.67 -4.61
C GLN A 156 20.87 -12.29 -4.45
N PHE A 157 20.24 -11.36 -3.73
CA PHE A 157 20.76 -10.00 -3.60
C PHE A 157 20.28 -9.31 -2.32
N ALA A 158 21.05 -8.32 -1.88
CA ALA A 158 20.71 -7.36 -0.85
C ALA A 158 20.71 -5.94 -1.44
N MET A 159 19.80 -5.10 -0.99
CA MET A 159 19.71 -3.71 -1.43
C MET A 159 19.49 -2.77 -0.24
N SER A 160 20.14 -1.62 -0.26
CA SER A 160 19.94 -0.57 0.75
C SER A 160 19.84 0.82 0.16
N GLY A 161 19.25 1.72 0.94
CA GLY A 161 18.91 3.07 0.56
C GLY A 161 17.40 3.25 0.40
N ALA A 162 17.02 4.47 0.05
CA ALA A 162 15.61 4.85 -0.02
C ALA A 162 15.17 5.11 -1.46
N PHE A 163 13.92 4.79 -1.74
CA PHE A 163 13.27 5.08 -3.01
C PHE A 163 11.93 5.80 -2.80
N SER A 164 11.54 6.59 -3.78
CA SER A 164 10.26 7.29 -3.83
C SER A 164 9.62 7.07 -5.20
N GLY A 165 8.35 7.40 -5.31
CA GLY A 165 7.65 7.23 -6.58
C GLY A 165 6.21 7.67 -6.54
N ALA A 166 5.53 7.41 -7.65
CA ALA A 166 4.10 7.58 -7.73
C ALA A 166 3.46 6.45 -8.55
N LEU A 167 2.35 5.92 -8.04
CA LEU A 167 1.57 4.85 -8.68
C LEU A 167 0.15 5.37 -8.93
N PRO A 168 -0.21 5.68 -10.18
CA PRO A 168 -1.59 6.02 -10.53
C PRO A 168 -2.47 4.76 -10.50
N LEU A 169 -3.40 4.66 -9.55
CA LEU A 169 -4.28 3.49 -9.41
C LEU A 169 -5.62 3.67 -10.08
N TRP A 170 -6.05 2.57 -10.70
CA TRP A 170 -7.34 2.38 -11.30
C TRP A 170 -8.04 1.20 -10.63
N LEU A 171 -9.21 1.44 -10.05
CA LEU A 171 -10.00 0.37 -9.40
C LEU A 171 -11.07 -0.20 -10.32
N ASN A 172 -11.60 0.62 -11.24
CA ASN A 172 -12.68 0.26 -12.15
C ASN A 172 -12.28 0.37 -13.64
N ASN A 173 -11.00 0.20 -13.97
CA ASN A 173 -10.53 0.25 -15.36
C ASN A 173 -10.46 -1.15 -15.98
N GLU A 174 -10.88 -1.26 -17.24
CA GLU A 174 -10.94 -2.54 -17.96
C GLU A 174 -9.57 -3.15 -18.31
N LYS A 175 -8.48 -2.39 -18.16
CA LYS A 175 -7.14 -2.82 -18.59
C LYS A 175 -6.08 -2.69 -17.51
N TRP A 176 -6.15 -1.67 -16.66
CA TRP A 176 -5.04 -1.32 -15.77
C TRP A 176 -5.47 -1.31 -14.31
N ILE A 177 -4.58 -1.78 -13.43
CA ILE A 177 -4.60 -1.49 -11.99
C ILE A 177 -3.64 -0.33 -11.71
N VAL A 178 -2.44 -0.35 -12.32
CA VAL A 178 -1.48 0.76 -12.31
C VAL A 178 -1.03 1.03 -13.73
N LYS A 179 -1.08 2.29 -14.16
CA LYS A 179 -0.57 2.71 -15.46
C LYS A 179 0.37 3.89 -15.30
N ASP A 180 1.52 3.80 -15.96
CA ASP A 180 2.56 4.84 -15.99
C ASP A 180 3.08 5.21 -14.59
N GLY A 181 3.13 4.22 -13.70
CA GLY A 181 3.76 4.37 -12.40
C GLY A 181 5.28 4.52 -12.52
N TRP A 182 5.91 5.16 -11.55
CA TRP A 182 7.36 5.29 -11.52
C TRP A 182 7.93 5.20 -10.11
N LEU A 183 9.15 4.67 -10.00
CA LEU A 183 9.99 4.69 -8.80
C LEU A 183 11.38 5.24 -9.15
N ALA A 184 12.03 5.91 -8.20
CA ALA A 184 13.41 6.34 -8.33
C ALA A 184 14.10 6.36 -6.96
N ASN A 185 15.42 6.24 -6.94
CA ASN A 185 16.19 6.41 -5.71
C ASN A 185 16.02 7.85 -5.17
N SER A 186 15.84 7.98 -3.86
CA SER A 186 15.74 9.27 -3.15
C SER A 186 17.09 9.75 -2.60
N GLY A 187 18.11 8.92 -2.74
CA GLY A 187 19.49 9.18 -2.31
C GLY A 187 20.40 8.05 -2.80
N PRO A 188 21.65 8.00 -2.30
CA PRO A 188 22.56 6.90 -2.60
C PRO A 188 21.93 5.55 -2.23
N MET A 189 22.04 4.59 -3.14
CA MET A 189 21.61 3.20 -2.89
C MET A 189 22.80 2.26 -3.07
N THR A 190 22.74 1.09 -2.44
CA THR A 190 23.72 0.02 -2.70
C THR A 190 23.00 -1.25 -3.08
N LEU A 191 23.57 -1.96 -4.04
CA LEU A 191 23.16 -3.29 -4.45
C LEU A 191 24.32 -4.24 -4.24
N ARG A 192 24.05 -5.39 -3.64
CA ARG A 192 25.02 -6.46 -3.44
C ARG A 192 24.44 -7.78 -3.90
N LEU A 193 25.14 -8.50 -4.77
CA LEU A 193 24.80 -9.87 -5.10
C LEU A 193 25.32 -10.82 -4.03
N ASP A 194 24.55 -11.87 -3.76
CA ASP A 194 25.04 -12.97 -2.94
C ASP A 194 26.27 -13.64 -3.59
N LYS A 195 27.15 -14.19 -2.77
CA LYS A 195 28.42 -14.78 -3.23
C LYS A 195 28.19 -15.88 -4.26
N ASP A 196 27.27 -16.80 -4.00
CA ASP A 196 27.04 -17.96 -4.88
C ASP A 196 26.42 -17.51 -6.20
N THR A 197 25.52 -16.51 -6.14
CA THR A 197 24.92 -15.90 -7.33
C THR A 197 25.99 -15.20 -8.17
N ALA A 198 26.85 -14.41 -7.54
CA ALA A 198 27.94 -13.75 -8.24
C ALA A 198 28.94 -14.73 -8.86
N ASP A 199 29.32 -15.78 -8.13
CA ASP A 199 30.25 -16.81 -8.59
C ASP A 199 29.68 -17.58 -9.80
N ALA A 200 28.37 -17.86 -9.80
CA ALA A 200 27.67 -18.47 -10.93
C ALA A 200 27.69 -17.59 -12.19
N VAL A 201 27.36 -16.30 -12.08
CA VAL A 201 27.33 -15.37 -13.22
C VAL A 201 28.74 -15.19 -13.83
N VAL A 202 29.80 -15.18 -13.01
CA VAL A 202 31.19 -15.11 -13.48
C VAL A 202 31.58 -16.38 -14.25
N LYS A 203 31.21 -17.56 -13.73
CA LYS A 203 31.54 -18.85 -14.35
C LYS A 203 30.92 -19.00 -15.74
N ASP A 204 29.69 -18.54 -15.93
CA ASP A 204 28.95 -18.67 -17.19
C ASP A 204 29.44 -17.70 -18.30
N ASN A 205 30.27 -16.71 -17.96
CA ASN A 205 30.72 -15.66 -18.87
C ASN A 205 32.24 -15.44 -18.78
N MET A 206 33.03 -16.50 -19.02
CA MET A 206 34.49 -16.49 -18.94
C MET A 206 35.18 -15.43 -19.84
N THR A 207 34.54 -14.98 -20.92
CA THR A 207 35.04 -13.92 -21.81
C THR A 207 34.82 -12.50 -21.28
N ALA A 208 33.96 -12.31 -20.27
CA ALA A 208 33.59 -11.02 -19.67
C ALA A 208 33.92 -10.92 -18.17
N GLY A 209 34.74 -11.83 -17.63
CA GLY A 209 34.96 -12.02 -16.18
C GLY A 209 35.38 -10.77 -15.39
N SER A 210 35.96 -9.75 -16.03
CA SER A 210 36.30 -8.47 -15.39
C SER A 210 35.11 -7.49 -15.28
N ALA A 211 34.15 -7.53 -16.20
CA ALA A 211 32.97 -6.67 -16.18
C ALA A 211 31.86 -7.17 -15.24
N ILE A 212 31.83 -8.49 -14.98
CA ILE A 212 30.79 -9.13 -14.15
C ILE A 212 31.12 -9.06 -12.66
N ASN A 213 32.41 -9.01 -12.30
CA ASN A 213 32.82 -8.82 -10.92
C ASN A 213 32.30 -7.47 -10.37
N TRP A 214 31.99 -6.50 -11.25
CA TRP A 214 31.39 -5.22 -10.91
C TRP A 214 29.94 -5.31 -10.39
N LEU A 215 29.25 -6.42 -10.63
CA LEU A 215 27.87 -6.59 -10.15
C LEU A 215 27.81 -7.12 -8.71
N ARG A 216 28.93 -7.57 -8.14
CA ARG A 216 28.99 -8.04 -6.74
C ARG A 216 28.58 -6.96 -5.77
N TYR A 217 29.03 -5.74 -6.01
CA TYR A 217 28.72 -4.56 -5.23
C TYR A 217 28.64 -3.35 -6.15
N MET A 218 27.55 -2.61 -6.08
CA MET A 218 27.32 -1.40 -6.85
C MET A 218 26.76 -0.31 -5.94
N GLU A 219 27.40 0.85 -5.97
CA GLU A 219 26.85 2.10 -5.46
C GLU A 219 26.00 2.74 -6.56
N ILE A 220 24.69 2.75 -6.38
CA ILE A 220 23.74 3.31 -7.33
C ILE A 220 23.60 4.80 -7.05
N SER A 221 23.98 5.61 -8.03
CA SER A 221 23.80 7.06 -8.00
C SER A 221 22.43 7.48 -8.53
N ARG A 222 21.90 6.74 -9.51
CA ARG A 222 20.59 6.99 -10.11
C ARG A 222 19.88 5.70 -10.48
N SER A 223 18.63 5.56 -10.09
CA SER A 223 17.72 4.53 -10.57
C SER A 223 16.39 5.18 -10.96
N SER A 224 15.79 4.67 -12.02
CA SER A 224 14.45 5.05 -12.46
C SER A 224 13.76 3.82 -13.03
N THR A 225 12.60 3.49 -12.50
CA THR A 225 11.79 2.36 -12.92
C THR A 225 10.41 2.84 -13.31
N LYS A 226 9.94 2.47 -14.50
CA LYS A 226 8.53 2.59 -14.89
C LYS A 226 7.79 1.30 -14.56
N ILE A 227 6.54 1.43 -14.11
CA ILE A 227 5.72 0.32 -13.63
C ILE A 227 4.34 0.38 -14.28
N ASN A 228 3.93 -0.74 -14.86
CA ASN A 228 2.55 -0.98 -15.29
C ASN A 228 2.08 -2.30 -14.68
N LEU A 229 0.85 -2.32 -14.18
CA LEU A 229 0.17 -3.51 -13.69
C LEU A 229 -1.20 -3.58 -14.36
N ASP A 230 -1.45 -4.61 -15.13
CA ASP A 230 -2.75 -4.82 -15.77
C ASP A 230 -3.77 -5.45 -14.82
N ASN A 231 -5.03 -5.54 -15.25
CA ASN A 231 -6.12 -6.14 -14.48
C ASN A 231 -6.06 -7.66 -14.35
N LEU A 232 -5.14 -8.34 -15.05
CA LEU A 232 -4.85 -9.76 -14.90
C LEU A 232 -3.73 -10.01 -13.88
N GLY A 233 -3.12 -8.95 -13.34
CA GLY A 233 -2.01 -9.01 -12.40
C GLY A 233 -0.65 -9.15 -13.08
N LEU A 234 -0.54 -8.97 -14.40
CA LEU A 234 0.74 -8.96 -15.09
C LEU A 234 1.47 -7.65 -14.83
N LEU A 235 2.59 -7.75 -14.11
CA LEU A 235 3.49 -6.65 -13.81
C LEU A 235 4.54 -6.50 -14.91
N THR A 236 4.60 -5.32 -15.53
CA THR A 236 5.68 -4.92 -16.44
C THR A 236 6.50 -3.81 -15.82
N MET A 237 7.81 -3.98 -15.76
CA MET A 237 8.74 -2.98 -15.26
C MET A 237 9.80 -2.66 -16.31
N GLN A 238 10.22 -1.40 -16.36
CA GLN A 238 11.36 -0.94 -17.16
C GLN A 238 12.27 -0.10 -16.27
N ALA A 239 13.42 -0.62 -15.91
CA ALA A 239 14.39 -0.02 -15.02
C ALA A 239 15.64 0.46 -15.76
N ASN A 240 16.10 1.66 -15.42
CA ASN A 240 17.40 2.21 -15.82
C ASN A 240 18.17 2.51 -14.54
N ILE A 241 19.32 1.89 -14.36
CA ILE A 241 20.15 2.01 -13.17
C ILE A 241 21.57 2.41 -13.59
N THR A 242 22.07 3.49 -13.01
CA THR A 242 23.44 3.95 -13.16
C THR A 242 24.12 3.93 -11.80
N GLY A 243 25.31 3.35 -11.76
CA GLY A 243 26.10 3.26 -10.55
C GLY A 243 27.58 3.09 -10.83
N THR A 244 28.35 3.03 -9.74
CA THR A 244 29.77 2.71 -9.76
C THR A 244 30.03 1.42 -9.02
N SER A 245 30.92 0.60 -9.56
CA SER A 245 31.43 -0.57 -8.87
C SER A 245 32.94 -0.46 -8.66
N ARG A 246 33.44 -1.15 -7.62
CA ARG A 246 34.87 -1.28 -7.33
C ARG A 246 35.25 -2.75 -7.25
N VAL A 247 36.24 -3.14 -8.05
CA VAL A 247 36.82 -4.49 -8.07
C VAL A 247 38.33 -4.36 -8.17
N ASP A 248 39.06 -5.05 -7.30
CA ASP A 248 40.53 -5.12 -7.32
C ASP A 248 41.21 -3.73 -7.41
N GLY A 249 40.68 -2.76 -6.68
CA GLY A 249 41.18 -1.37 -6.63
C GLY A 249 40.83 -0.50 -7.85
N LYS A 250 40.12 -1.05 -8.85
CA LYS A 250 39.65 -0.30 -10.03
C LYS A 250 38.17 0.03 -9.90
N SER A 251 37.79 1.24 -10.30
CA SER A 251 36.39 1.67 -10.34
C SER A 251 35.86 1.71 -11.78
N GLY A 252 34.61 1.33 -11.97
CA GLY A 252 33.94 1.33 -13.27
C GLY A 252 32.50 1.85 -13.15
N THR A 253 32.05 2.58 -14.17
CA THR A 253 30.63 2.98 -14.28
C THR A 253 29.82 1.83 -14.88
N VAL A 254 28.70 1.50 -14.26
CA VAL A 254 27.78 0.45 -14.69
C VAL A 254 26.45 1.09 -15.04
N ASN A 255 25.92 0.76 -16.22
CA ASN A 255 24.58 1.13 -16.67
C ASN A 255 23.80 -0.16 -16.96
N LEU A 256 22.68 -0.35 -16.26
CA LEU A 256 21.77 -1.48 -16.43
C LEU A 256 20.42 -0.98 -16.94
N ASN A 257 19.97 -1.55 -18.06
CA ASN A 257 18.66 -1.28 -18.64
C ASN A 257 17.93 -2.63 -18.78
N TYR A 258 16.81 -2.80 -18.08
CA TYR A 258 16.04 -4.05 -18.05
C TYR A 258 14.53 -3.77 -18.04
#